data_AF-A0A920PLZ4-F1
#
_entry.id   AF-A0A920PLZ4-F1
#
_cell.length_a   1.000
_cell.length_b   1.000
_cell.length_c   1.000
_cell.angle_alpha   90.00
_cell.angle_beta   90.00
_cell.angle_gamma   90.00
#
_symmetry.space_group_name_H-M   'P 1'
#
loop_
_entity.id
_entity.type
_entity.pdbx_description
1 polymer ?
#
loop_
_entity_poly.entity_id
_entity_poly.type
_entity_poly.pdbx_seq_one_letter_code
_entity_poly.pdbx_strand_id
1 'polypeptide(L)'
;MAASNTAEVVLSVDNIVTRFNTAEGTVHAVNGVSFDVRAGELLGVVGESGCGKSVTMMSLVKLVPMPPAKIVEGSAMFDSRDLIQMDLEELQKIRGGQIGFIFQDPMTSLNPVLTVGYQLTEALRIHKRLSKKAARARAVEILELVGIPLAEKRLSDFPHQFSGGMRQRVMIAIALPL
;
A
#
# COMPACT_ATOMS: atom_id res chain seq x y z
N MET A 1 -22.32 -12.80 29.08
CA MET A 1 -21.95 -13.78 28.03
C MET A 1 -21.27 -13.01 26.91
N ALA A 2 -19.97 -13.21 26.73
CA ALA A 2 -19.18 -12.51 25.72
C ALA A 2 -19.65 -12.94 24.33
N ALA A 3 -20.03 -11.97 23.49
CA ALA A 3 -20.27 -12.24 22.08
C ALA A 3 -18.96 -12.77 21.47
N SER A 4 -18.97 -14.00 20.96
CA SER A 4 -17.86 -14.52 20.18
C SER A 4 -17.77 -13.69 18.91
N ASN A 5 -16.85 -12.73 18.89
CA ASN A 5 -16.60 -11.89 17.74
C ASN A 5 -15.84 -12.71 16.69
N THR A 6 -16.57 -13.54 15.93
CA THR A 6 -16.06 -14.32 14.80
C THR A 6 -15.96 -13.42 13.57
N ALA A 7 -15.27 -12.28 13.71
CA ALA A 7 -14.88 -11.51 12.53
C ALA A 7 -13.82 -12.31 11.77
N GLU A 8 -14.05 -12.50 10.47
CA GLU A 8 -13.18 -13.24 9.57
C GLU A 8 -11.77 -12.64 9.57
N VAL A 9 -10.74 -13.50 9.66
CA VAL A 9 -9.33 -13.09 9.54
C VAL A 9 -9.07 -12.82 8.06
N VAL A 10 -8.79 -11.56 7.72
CA VAL A 10 -8.52 -11.13 6.34
C VAL A 10 -7.05 -11.26 5.97
N LEU A 11 -6.17 -11.12 6.97
CA LEU A 11 -4.72 -11.28 6.83
C LEU A 11 -4.21 -12.09 8.01
N SER A 12 -3.55 -13.21 7.75
CA SER A 12 -2.82 -13.98 8.75
C SER A 12 -1.35 -14.04 8.36
N VAL A 13 -0.48 -13.56 9.24
CA VAL A 13 0.96 -13.54 9.06
C VAL A 13 1.57 -14.52 10.04
N ASP A 14 2.38 -15.45 9.53
CA ASP A 14 3.05 -16.45 10.35
C ASP A 14 4.56 -16.47 10.11
N ASN A 15 5.30 -16.23 11.19
CA ASN A 15 6.75 -16.37 11.31
C ASN A 15 7.54 -15.73 10.17
N ILE A 16 7.15 -14.51 9.75
CA ILE A 16 7.86 -13.81 8.67
C ILE A 16 9.28 -13.45 9.12
N VAL A 17 10.26 -13.86 8.30
CA VAL A 17 11.67 -13.52 8.47
C VAL A 17 12.19 -12.85 7.21
N THR A 18 12.72 -11.65 7.34
CA THR A 18 13.32 -10.87 6.24
C THR A 18 14.75 -10.49 6.58
N ARG A 19 15.69 -10.84 5.70
CA ARG A 19 17.12 -10.57 5.85
C ARG A 19 17.62 -9.71 4.70
N PHE A 20 18.61 -8.85 4.95
CA PHE A 20 19.28 -8.04 3.96
C PHE A 20 20.75 -8.43 3.90
N ASN A 21 21.24 -8.81 2.73
CA ASN A 21 22.65 -9.11 2.54
C ASN A 21 23.40 -7.82 2.18
N THR A 22 24.15 -7.26 3.13
CA THR A 22 24.98 -6.07 2.91
C THR A 22 26.46 -6.46 2.79
N ALA A 23 27.30 -5.51 2.40
CA ALA A 23 28.75 -5.73 2.34
C ALA A 23 29.38 -6.04 3.71
N GLU A 24 28.74 -5.56 4.80
CA GLU A 24 29.22 -5.73 6.18
C GLU A 24 28.64 -6.98 6.86
N GLY A 25 27.68 -7.67 6.23
CA GLY A 25 27.10 -8.90 6.74
C GLY A 25 25.60 -9.04 6.45
N THR A 26 24.98 -10.02 7.10
CA THR A 26 23.52 -10.24 7.00
C THR A 26 22.81 -9.45 8.09
N VAL A 27 21.99 -8.48 7.68
CA VAL A 27 21.12 -7.72 8.59
C VAL A 27 19.79 -8.44 8.73
N HIS A 28 19.43 -8.73 9.98
CA HIS A 28 18.21 -9.41 10.38
C HIS A 28 17.09 -8.40 10.64
N ALA A 29 16.45 -7.92 9.58
CA ALA A 29 15.50 -6.81 9.66
C ALA A 29 14.12 -7.20 10.23
N VAL A 30 13.70 -8.45 10.02
CA VAL A 30 12.48 -9.03 10.61
C VAL A 30 12.79 -10.46 11.04
N ASN A 31 12.51 -10.81 12.30
CA ASN A 31 12.88 -12.09 12.91
C ASN A 31 11.67 -12.78 13.55
N GLY A 32 10.82 -13.40 12.72
CA GLY A 32 9.74 -14.27 13.19
C GLY A 32 8.56 -13.49 13.73
N VAL A 33 7.98 -12.64 12.89
CA VAL A 33 6.77 -11.88 13.24
C VAL A 33 5.53 -12.66 12.82
N SER A 34 4.60 -12.86 13.77
CA SER A 34 3.27 -13.44 13.52
C SER A 34 2.17 -12.52 14.06
N PHE A 35 1.09 -12.35 13.31
CA PHE A 35 -0.12 -11.64 13.75
C PHE A 35 -1.29 -11.91 12.79
N ASP A 36 -2.51 -11.71 13.29
CA ASP A 36 -3.73 -11.72 12.48
C ASP A 36 -4.35 -10.32 12.43
N VAL A 37 -5.00 -10.01 11.31
CA VAL A 37 -5.88 -8.84 11.15
C VAL A 37 -7.25 -9.33 10.72
N ARG A 38 -8.28 -8.98 11.50
CA ARG A 38 -9.68 -9.29 11.18
C ARG A 38 -10.33 -8.21 10.33
N ALA A 39 -11.41 -8.56 9.66
CA ALA A 39 -12.20 -7.60 8.90
C ALA A 39 -12.66 -6.42 9.79
N GLY A 40 -12.34 -5.20 9.37
CA GLY A 40 -12.64 -3.97 10.13
C GLY A 40 -11.72 -3.68 11.31
N GLU A 41 -10.71 -4.52 11.56
CA GLU A 41 -9.71 -4.29 12.60
C GLU A 41 -8.65 -3.29 12.13
N LEU A 42 -8.22 -2.43 13.06
CA LEU A 42 -7.08 -1.54 12.86
C LEU A 42 -5.89 -2.06 13.67
N LEU A 43 -4.88 -2.60 12.98
CA LEU A 43 -3.62 -3.00 13.61
C LEU A 43 -2.60 -1.86 13.57
N GLY A 44 -2.11 -1.46 14.74
CA GLY A 44 -1.02 -0.50 14.88
C GLY A 44 0.29 -1.20 15.26
N VAL A 45 1.36 -0.93 14.51
CA VAL A 45 2.71 -1.42 14.84
C VAL A 45 3.60 -0.26 15.27
N VAL A 46 4.10 -0.32 16.50
CA VAL A 46 4.90 0.73 17.14
C VAL A 46 6.27 0.20 17.59
N GLY A 47 7.25 1.09 17.68
CA GLY A 47 8.63 0.76 18.03
C GLY A 47 9.61 1.81 17.54
N GLU A 48 10.88 1.69 17.93
CA GLU A 48 11.94 2.66 17.61
C GLU A 48 12.28 2.71 16.11
N SER A 49 12.93 3.80 15.68
CA SER A 49 13.42 3.88 14.30
C SER A 49 14.37 2.71 14.01
N GLY A 50 14.21 2.06 12.86
CA GLY A 50 15.05 0.93 12.46
C GLY A 50 14.64 -0.45 13.02
N CYS A 51 13.63 -0.56 13.90
CA CYS A 51 13.22 -1.86 14.47
C CYS A 51 12.46 -2.80 13.51
N GLY A 52 12.43 -2.51 12.21
CA GLY A 52 11.85 -3.41 11.20
C GLY A 52 10.35 -3.22 10.90
N LYS A 53 9.67 -2.20 11.44
CA LYS A 53 8.21 -1.98 11.20
C LYS A 53 7.86 -1.84 9.72
N SER A 54 8.52 -0.91 9.02
CA SER A 54 8.27 -0.67 7.60
C SER A 54 8.68 -1.88 6.78
N VAL A 55 9.79 -2.53 7.12
CA VAL A 55 10.25 -3.74 6.45
C VAL A 55 9.22 -4.86 6.60
N THR A 56 8.68 -5.07 7.80
CA THR A 56 7.64 -6.08 8.06
C THR A 56 6.47 -5.88 7.10
N MET A 57 5.88 -4.68 7.06
CA MET A 57 4.72 -4.40 6.21
C MET A 57 5.06 -4.48 4.71
N MET A 58 6.23 -3.98 4.30
CA MET A 58 6.66 -4.04 2.90
C MET A 58 7.00 -5.47 2.46
N SER A 59 7.48 -6.33 3.35
CA SER A 59 7.76 -7.74 3.04
C SER A 59 6.49 -8.50 2.69
N LEU A 60 5.38 -8.28 3.42
CA LEU A 60 4.10 -8.96 3.17
C LEU A 60 3.62 -8.75 1.73
N VAL A 61 3.84 -7.56 1.19
CA VAL A 61 3.46 -7.21 -0.18
C VAL A 61 4.65 -7.18 -1.14
N LYS A 62 5.81 -7.75 -0.78
CA LYS A 62 7.05 -7.80 -1.59
C LYS A 62 7.49 -6.46 -2.20
N LEU A 63 7.37 -5.37 -1.45
CA LEU A 63 7.82 -4.03 -1.83
C LEU A 63 9.23 -3.68 -1.29
N VAL A 64 9.85 -4.59 -0.53
CA VAL A 64 11.26 -4.47 -0.13
C VAL A 64 12.20 -4.63 -1.33
N PRO A 65 13.36 -3.95 -1.36
CA PRO A 65 14.29 -4.06 -2.49
C PRO A 65 14.93 -5.45 -2.53
N MET A 66 14.66 -6.22 -3.59
CA MET A 66 15.14 -7.60 -3.76
C MET A 66 15.90 -7.72 -5.08
N PRO A 67 17.25 -7.82 -5.09
CA PRO A 67 18.18 -7.74 -3.94
C PRO A 67 18.31 -6.31 -3.35
N PRO A 68 18.86 -6.12 -2.13
CA PRO A 68 19.55 -7.11 -1.28
C PRO A 68 18.67 -7.86 -0.25
N ALA A 69 17.38 -7.53 -0.14
CA ALA A 69 16.47 -8.21 0.76
C ALA A 69 16.14 -9.63 0.27
N LYS A 70 15.86 -10.52 1.21
CA LYS A 70 15.27 -11.84 1.00
C LYS A 70 14.26 -12.12 2.11
N ILE A 71 13.06 -12.53 1.72
CA ILE A 71 12.09 -13.15 2.64
C ILE A 71 12.48 -14.62 2.70
N VAL A 72 13.01 -15.05 3.84
CA VAL A 72 13.64 -16.38 3.96
C VAL A 72 12.72 -17.43 4.56
N GLU A 73 11.76 -17.00 5.38
CA GLU A 73 10.81 -17.87 6.09
C GLU A 73 9.48 -17.13 6.31
N GLY A 74 8.45 -17.92 6.59
CA GLY A 74 7.11 -17.45 6.94
C GLY A 74 6.11 -17.44 5.78
N SER A 75 4.86 -17.13 6.11
CA SER A 75 3.74 -17.02 5.16
C SER A 75 2.87 -15.81 5.49
N ALA A 76 2.17 -15.29 4.48
CA ALA A 76 1.23 -14.19 4.65
C ALA A 76 -0.05 -14.49 3.85
N MET A 77 -1.05 -15.07 4.54
CA MET A 77 -2.31 -15.47 3.95
C MET A 77 -3.27 -14.29 3.88
N PHE A 78 -3.62 -13.87 2.67
CA PHE A 78 -4.63 -12.85 2.39
C PHE A 78 -5.73 -13.44 1.50
N ASP A 79 -6.97 -13.45 1.98
CA ASP A 79 -8.12 -14.09 1.31
C ASP A 79 -7.79 -15.50 0.79
N SER A 80 -7.30 -16.37 1.68
CA SER A 80 -6.89 -17.76 1.39
C SER A 80 -5.74 -17.93 0.39
N ARG A 81 -4.96 -16.89 0.10
CA ARG A 81 -3.80 -16.97 -0.81
C ARG A 81 -2.54 -16.46 -0.13
N ASP A 82 -1.42 -17.15 -0.31
CA ASP A 82 -0.13 -16.78 0.28
C ASP A 82 0.59 -15.72 -0.56
N LEU A 83 0.65 -14.48 -0.07
CA LEU A 83 1.33 -13.36 -0.72
C LEU A 83 2.84 -13.61 -0.90
N ILE A 84 3.45 -14.43 -0.06
CA ILE A 84 4.89 -14.72 -0.11
C ILE A 84 5.22 -15.70 -1.24
N GLN A 85 4.31 -16.60 -1.58
CA GLN A 85 4.52 -17.59 -2.65
C GLN A 85 4.09 -17.09 -4.03
N MET A 86 3.23 -16.07 -4.10
CA MET A 86 2.78 -15.49 -5.36
C MET A 86 3.92 -14.94 -6.22
N ASP A 87 3.76 -15.05 -7.53
CA ASP A 87 4.64 -14.36 -8.46
C ASP A 87 4.37 -12.84 -8.51
N LEU A 88 5.20 -12.10 -9.25
CA LEU A 88 5.07 -10.65 -9.35
C LEU A 88 3.82 -10.22 -10.12
N GLU A 89 3.31 -11.03 -11.05
CA GLU A 89 2.13 -10.72 -11.86
C GLU A 89 0.85 -10.84 -11.02
N GLU A 90 0.75 -11.90 -10.21
CA GLU A 90 -0.31 -12.11 -9.24
C GLU A 90 -0.32 -11.02 -8.17
N LEU A 91 0.87 -10.69 -7.64
CA LEU A 91 1.01 -9.59 -6.69
C LEU A 91 0.60 -8.25 -7.28
N GLN A 92 0.88 -7.99 -8.56
CA GLN A 92 0.46 -6.76 -9.23
C GLN A 92 -1.07 -6.63 -9.29
N LYS A 93 -1.82 -7.74 -9.39
CA LYS A 93 -3.30 -7.72 -9.39
C LYS A 93 -3.86 -7.41 -7.99
N ILE A 94 -3.16 -7.85 -6.94
CA ILE A 94 -3.57 -7.61 -5.54
C ILE A 94 -3.18 -6.19 -5.10
N ARG A 95 -1.94 -5.76 -5.40
CA ARG A 95 -1.47 -4.40 -5.14
C ARG A 95 -2.31 -3.42 -5.95
N GLY A 96 -2.85 -2.38 -5.31
CA GLY A 96 -3.68 -1.38 -5.95
C GLY A 96 -5.09 -1.85 -6.35
N GLY A 97 -5.40 -3.15 -6.22
CA GLY A 97 -6.75 -3.68 -6.41
C GLY A 97 -7.46 -4.00 -5.10
N GLN A 98 -6.78 -4.78 -4.25
CA GLN A 98 -7.30 -5.28 -2.97
C GLN A 98 -6.48 -4.74 -1.79
N ILE A 99 -5.17 -4.56 -1.98
CA ILE A 99 -4.28 -3.97 -0.98
C ILE A 99 -3.74 -2.64 -1.50
N GLY A 100 -4.13 -1.55 -0.84
CA GLY A 100 -3.54 -0.23 -1.03
C GLY A 100 -2.31 -0.03 -0.14
N PHE A 101 -1.31 0.70 -0.63
CA PHE A 101 -0.12 1.05 0.16
C PHE A 101 0.11 2.56 0.11
N ILE A 102 0.26 3.17 1.28
CA ILE A 102 0.57 4.60 1.44
C ILE A 102 1.97 4.70 2.01
N PHE A 103 2.92 5.22 1.23
CA PHE A 103 4.30 5.39 1.68
C PHE A 103 4.45 6.57 2.64
N GLN A 104 5.53 6.56 3.43
CA GLN A 104 5.80 7.54 4.47
C GLN A 104 6.06 8.96 3.94
N ASP A 105 6.58 9.09 2.71
CA ASP A 105 6.91 10.40 2.11
C ASP A 105 6.06 10.67 0.84
N PRO A 106 5.20 11.70 0.86
CA PRO A 106 4.43 12.11 -0.31
C PRO A 106 5.22 12.64 -1.50
N MET A 107 6.41 13.19 -1.25
CA MET A 107 7.23 13.77 -2.30
C MET A 107 7.88 12.72 -3.18
N THR A 108 8.20 11.55 -2.61
CA THR A 108 8.76 10.43 -3.38
C THR A 108 7.68 9.60 -4.06
N SER A 109 6.43 9.69 -3.59
CA SER A 109 5.34 8.84 -4.05
C SER A 109 4.58 9.40 -5.26
N LEU A 110 4.50 10.74 -5.38
CA LEU A 110 3.91 11.38 -6.55
C LEU A 110 5.01 11.75 -7.54
N ASN A 111 4.82 11.35 -8.80
CA ASN A 111 5.72 11.75 -9.86
C ASN A 111 5.55 13.26 -10.15
N PRO A 112 6.59 14.09 -9.94
CA PRO A 112 6.47 15.55 -10.00
C PRO A 112 6.26 16.09 -11.42
N VAL A 113 6.55 15.30 -12.45
CA VAL A 113 6.38 15.68 -13.86
C VAL A 113 5.04 15.22 -14.46
N LEU A 114 4.21 14.53 -13.67
CA LEU A 114 2.88 14.10 -14.07
C LEU A 114 1.81 14.86 -13.29
N THR A 115 0.67 15.14 -13.92
CA THR A 115 -0.45 15.77 -13.23
C THR A 115 -1.07 14.81 -12.21
N VAL A 116 -1.70 15.37 -11.18
CA VAL A 116 -2.44 14.59 -10.16
C VAL A 116 -3.52 13.74 -10.84
N GLY A 117 -4.25 14.34 -11.79
CA GLY A 117 -5.30 13.62 -12.50
C GLY A 117 -4.77 12.49 -13.38
N TYR A 118 -3.59 12.63 -13.99
CA TYR A 118 -2.98 11.53 -14.73
C TYR A 118 -2.70 10.33 -13.83
N GLN A 119 -2.01 10.55 -12.72
CA GLN A 119 -1.63 9.48 -11.77
C GLN A 119 -2.85 8.79 -11.15
N LEU A 120 -3.89 9.57 -10.81
CA LEU A 120 -5.14 9.02 -10.24
C LEU A 120 -5.93 8.22 -11.28
N THR A 121 -6.05 8.73 -12.50
CA THR A 121 -6.78 8.04 -13.57
C THR A 121 -6.03 6.83 -14.12
N GLU A 122 -4.71 6.83 -14.11
CA GLU A 122 -3.89 5.67 -14.48
C GLU A 122 -4.17 4.48 -13.57
N ALA A 123 -4.10 4.67 -12.25
CA ALA A 123 -4.41 3.63 -11.27
C ALA A 123 -5.83 3.06 -11.46
N LEU A 124 -6.83 3.94 -11.64
CA LEU A 124 -8.21 3.53 -11.90
C LEU A 124 -8.36 2.73 -13.21
N ARG A 125 -7.63 3.09 -14.26
CA ARG A 125 -7.70 2.39 -15.54
C ARG A 125 -7.02 1.02 -15.48
N ILE A 126 -5.89 0.91 -14.77
CA ILE A 126 -5.15 -0.34 -14.61
C ILE A 126 -5.94 -1.33 -13.77
N HIS A 127 -6.46 -0.91 -12.61
CA HIS A 127 -7.04 -1.83 -11.63
C HIS A 127 -8.56 -2.01 -11.77
N LYS A 128 -9.30 -1.04 -12.32
CA LYS A 128 -10.77 -1.10 -12.46
C LYS A 128 -11.24 -1.15 -13.92
N ARG A 129 -10.32 -1.13 -14.90
CA ARG A 129 -10.62 -1.18 -16.35
C ARG A 129 -11.62 -0.11 -16.82
N LEU A 130 -11.63 1.04 -16.15
CA LEU A 130 -12.54 2.14 -16.51
C LEU A 130 -12.16 2.78 -17.84
N SER A 131 -13.16 3.28 -18.58
CA SER A 131 -12.92 4.13 -19.74
C SER A 131 -12.26 5.45 -19.31
N LYS A 132 -11.60 6.16 -20.23
CA LYS A 132 -10.96 7.46 -19.92
C LYS A 132 -11.96 8.45 -19.29
N LYS A 133 -13.19 8.49 -19.80
CA LYS A 133 -14.26 9.36 -19.27
C LYS A 133 -14.69 8.93 -17.87
N ALA A 134 -14.93 7.63 -17.66
CA ALA A 134 -15.33 7.10 -16.36
C ALA A 134 -14.23 7.27 -15.29
N ALA A 135 -12.97 7.01 -15.66
CA ALA A 135 -11.83 7.22 -14.78
C ALA A 135 -11.69 8.70 -14.38
N ARG A 136 -11.88 9.64 -15.31
CA ARG A 136 -11.84 11.06 -14.99
C ARG A 136 -12.96 11.47 -14.03
N ALA A 137 -14.20 11.03 -14.28
CA ALA A 137 -15.31 11.31 -13.37
C ALA A 137 -15.04 10.76 -11.97
N ARG A 138 -14.59 9.50 -11.89
CA ARG A 138 -14.23 8.85 -10.64
C ARG A 138 -13.07 9.54 -9.91
N ALA A 139 -12.08 10.02 -10.65
CA ALA A 139 -10.98 10.79 -10.11
C ALA A 139 -11.45 12.09 -9.43
N VAL A 140 -12.46 12.78 -9.98
CA VAL A 140 -13.07 13.95 -9.33
C VAL A 140 -13.73 13.56 -8.02
N GLU A 141 -14.57 12.52 -8.02
CA GLU A 141 -15.28 12.03 -6.83
C GLU A 141 -14.32 11.65 -5.70
N ILE A 142 -13.22 10.96 -6.02
CA ILE A 142 -12.22 10.57 -5.03
C ILE A 142 -11.52 11.80 -4.45
N LEU A 143 -11.14 12.77 -5.29
CA LEU A 143 -10.51 14.01 -4.83
C LEU A 143 -11.45 14.82 -3.91
N GLU A 144 -12.75 14.83 -4.20
CA GLU A 144 -13.76 15.43 -3.33
C GLU A 144 -13.87 14.70 -1.99
N LEU A 145 -13.88 13.36 -2.02
CA LEU A 145 -13.97 12.51 -0.83
C LEU A 145 -12.79 12.74 0.13
N VAL A 146 -11.58 12.91 -0.40
CA VAL A 146 -10.40 13.26 0.42
C VAL A 146 -10.28 14.76 0.71
N GLY A 147 -11.28 15.57 0.31
CA GLY A 147 -11.39 16.98 0.66
C GLY A 147 -10.44 17.90 -0.11
N ILE A 148 -10.16 17.63 -1.39
CA ILE A 148 -9.45 18.57 -2.27
C ILE A 148 -10.44 19.59 -2.84
N PRO A 149 -10.24 20.90 -2.57
CA PRO A 149 -11.13 21.94 -3.09
C PRO A 149 -10.95 22.09 -4.60
N LEU A 150 -12.04 22.38 -5.31
CA LEU A 150 -12.05 22.54 -6.77
C LEU A 150 -11.49 21.30 -7.50
N ALA A 151 -11.82 20.10 -7.01
CA ALA A 151 -11.28 18.81 -7.45
C ALA A 151 -11.14 18.68 -8.98
N GLU A 152 -12.18 19.01 -9.75
CA GLU A 152 -12.16 18.93 -11.21
C GLU A 152 -11.07 19.79 -11.84
N LYS A 153 -10.91 21.04 -11.38
CA LYS A 153 -9.84 21.94 -11.85
C LYS A 153 -8.48 21.45 -11.42
N ARG A 154 -8.38 20.90 -10.21
CA ARG A 154 -7.13 20.42 -9.62
C ARG A 154 -6.58 19.14 -10.27
N LEU A 155 -7.36 18.44 -11.11
CA LEU A 155 -6.86 17.29 -11.87
C LEU A 155 -5.72 17.66 -12.84
N SER A 156 -5.69 18.89 -13.36
CA SER A 156 -4.62 19.35 -14.25
C SER A 156 -3.38 19.86 -13.51
N ASP A 157 -3.46 20.01 -12.18
CA ASP A 157 -2.33 20.50 -11.40
C ASP A 157 -1.27 19.41 -11.22
N PHE A 158 -0.03 19.85 -11.09
CA PHE A 158 1.11 19.03 -10.71
C PHE A 158 1.27 18.95 -9.19
N PRO A 159 1.93 17.91 -8.65
CA PRO A 159 2.14 17.75 -7.21
C PRO A 159 2.74 18.98 -6.53
N HIS A 160 3.68 19.68 -7.18
CA HIS A 160 4.32 20.86 -6.61
C HIS A 160 3.37 22.05 -6.38
N GLN A 161 2.20 22.07 -7.02
CA GLN A 161 1.16 23.08 -6.84
C GLN A 161 0.22 22.79 -5.64
N PHE A 162 0.34 21.60 -5.03
CA PHE A 162 -0.42 21.20 -3.85
C PHE A 162 0.35 21.53 -2.57
N SER A 163 -0.37 21.84 -1.48
CA SER A 163 0.23 21.88 -0.14
C SER A 163 0.63 20.48 0.33
N GLY A 164 1.49 20.38 1.35
CA GLY A 164 1.90 19.07 1.90
C GLY A 164 0.72 18.20 2.32
N GLY A 165 -0.26 18.76 3.03
CA GLY A 165 -1.47 18.04 3.42
C GLY A 165 -2.36 17.64 2.23
N MET A 166 -2.43 18.46 1.19
CA MET A 166 -3.13 18.09 -0.04
C MET A 166 -2.42 16.93 -0.77
N ARG A 167 -1.09 16.92 -0.82
CA ARG A 167 -0.32 15.79 -1.40
C ARG A 167 -0.57 14.50 -0.65
N GLN A 168 -0.59 14.53 0.68
CA GLN A 168 -0.90 13.36 1.51
C GLN A 168 -2.32 12.83 1.22
N ARG A 169 -3.32 13.72 1.11
CA ARG A 169 -4.69 13.36 0.72
C ARG A 169 -4.75 12.74 -0.66
N VAL A 170 -3.98 13.26 -1.63
CA VAL A 170 -3.88 12.67 -2.97
C VAL A 170 -3.26 11.27 -2.93
N MET A 171 -2.23 11.03 -2.11
CA MET A 171 -1.70 9.68 -1.95
C MET A 171 -2.73 8.71 -1.37
N ILE A 172 -3.47 9.16 -0.35
CA ILE A 172 -4.56 8.39 0.24
C ILE A 172 -5.59 8.05 -0.86
N ALA A 173 -5.96 9.04 -1.69
CA ALA A 173 -6.86 8.85 -2.82
C ALA A 173 -6.37 7.80 -3.84
N ILE A 174 -5.07 7.78 -4.16
CA ILE A 174 -4.47 6.77 -5.05
C ILE A 174 -4.55 5.37 -4.42
N ALA A 175 -4.36 5.28 -3.10
CA ALA A 175 -4.37 4.02 -2.36
C ALA A 175 -5.77 3.51 -1.96
N LEU A 176 -6.83 4.33 -2.15
CA LEU A 176 -8.23 3.99 -1.87
C LEU A 176 -9.04 3.64 -3.14
N PRO A 177 -8.65 2.72 -4.03
CA PRO A 177 -9.41 2.50 -5.25
C PRO A 177 -10.75 1.78 -4.95
N LEU A 178 -11.77 2.59 -4.64
CA LEU A 178 -13.20 2.27 -4.62
C LEU A 178 -13.68 1.98 -6.04
#